data_AF-A0A920PP48-F1
#
_entry.id   AF-A0A920PP48-F1
#
_cell.length_a   1.000
_cell.length_b   1.000
_cell.length_c   1.000
_cell.angle_alpha   90.00
_cell.angle_beta   90.00
_cell.angle_gamma   90.00
#
_symmetry.space_group_name_H-M   'P 1'
#
loop_
_entity.id
_entity.type
_entity.pdbx_description
1 polymer ?
#
loop_
_entity_poly.entity_id
_entity_poly.type
_entity_poly.pdbx_seq_one_letter_code
_entity_poly.pdbx_strand_id
1 'polypeptide(L)'
;MSSNCQTILPTGSTGTHRRPACTSGLIETTSLHNLRSTPDSCPHLFKVPITGYDSDLTLKETLAISCLEGHGVEFGPLNNPLPVNPEKATLVYADRLSKEEALALFPELRDIAQNIVEPDLIVDFNDLQALTALGNHEFDFIIANHFIEHLVNPIQFSRGLQYDTERGR
;
A
#
# COMPACT_ATOMS: atom_id res chain seq x y z
N MET A 1 26.45 -33.19 20.81
CA MET A 1 27.76 -32.97 21.44
C MET A 1 28.82 -32.93 20.35
N SER A 2 29.47 -31.77 20.25
CA SER A 2 30.80 -31.49 19.69
C SER A 2 31.12 -31.89 18.24
N SER A 3 31.10 -30.84 17.41
CA SER A 3 31.73 -30.68 16.10
C SER A 3 33.26 -30.72 16.16
N ASN A 4 33.86 -31.39 15.18
CA ASN A 4 35.30 -31.51 14.98
C ASN A 4 35.92 -30.22 14.42
N CYS A 5 37.09 -29.92 15.00
CA CYS A 5 37.99 -28.83 14.70
C CYS A 5 38.97 -29.26 13.59
N GLN A 6 39.15 -28.43 12.55
CA GLN A 6 40.39 -28.48 11.78
C GLN A 6 40.76 -27.10 11.23
N THR A 7 41.93 -26.66 11.67
CA THR A 7 42.61 -25.38 11.46
C THR A 7 43.43 -25.42 10.16
N ILE A 8 43.39 -24.35 9.36
CA ILE A 8 44.51 -23.95 8.51
C ILE A 8 44.64 -22.41 8.57
N LEU A 9 45.80 -21.95 9.05
CA LEU A 9 46.26 -20.55 9.05
C LEU A 9 46.74 -20.16 7.63
N PRO A 10 46.82 -18.86 7.33
CA PRO A 10 48.18 -18.33 7.19
C PRO A 10 48.42 -17.02 7.92
N THR A 11 49.71 -16.76 8.03
CA THR A 11 50.47 -15.90 8.94
C THR A 11 50.62 -14.45 8.49
N GLY A 12 50.74 -13.56 9.48
CA GLY A 12 51.47 -12.29 9.43
C GLY A 12 50.64 -11.08 8.96
N SER A 13 50.79 -9.86 9.47
CA SER A 13 51.65 -9.31 10.51
C SER A 13 51.17 -7.87 10.81
N THR A 14 51.19 -7.47 12.08
CA THR A 14 51.40 -6.11 12.60
C THR A 14 50.60 -4.93 12.01
N GLY A 15 49.66 -4.38 12.80
CA GLY A 15 49.09 -3.06 12.54
C GLY A 15 48.25 -2.57 13.72
N THR A 16 48.74 -1.56 14.43
CA THR A 16 48.18 -0.97 15.65
C THR A 16 46.77 -0.40 15.49
N HIS A 17 45.89 -0.72 16.44
CA HIS A 17 44.57 -0.09 16.63
C HIS A 17 44.69 1.44 16.81
N ARG A 18 44.06 2.21 15.92
CA ARG A 18 43.53 3.56 16.21
C ARG A 18 42.15 3.70 15.59
N ARG A 19 41.15 4.01 16.43
CA ARG A 19 39.80 4.43 16.01
C ARG A 19 39.91 5.81 15.34
N PRO A 20 39.19 6.11 14.25
CA PRO A 20 38.92 7.50 13.89
C PRO A 20 37.61 7.95 14.54
N ALA A 21 37.71 9.14 15.14
CA ALA A 21 36.66 9.87 15.79
C ALA A 21 35.67 10.49 14.80
N CYS A 22 34.47 10.71 15.32
CA CYS A 22 33.42 11.53 14.75
C CYS A 22 33.93 12.96 14.55
N THR A 23 33.86 13.49 13.33
CA THR A 23 34.10 14.91 13.03
C THR A 23 32.84 15.54 12.45
N SER A 24 32.33 16.52 13.18
CA SER A 24 31.35 17.52 12.76
C SER A 24 31.82 18.24 11.50
N GLY A 25 31.03 18.16 10.43
CA GLY A 25 31.22 18.91 9.19
C GLY A 25 30.09 19.91 9.00
N LEU A 26 30.47 21.17 8.81
CA LEU A 26 29.64 22.36 8.73
C LEU A 26 28.73 22.36 7.49
N ILE A 27 27.59 23.05 7.65
CA ILE A 27 26.60 23.31 6.62
C ILE A 27 27.14 24.43 5.71
N GLU A 28 27.48 24.11 4.46
CA GLU A 28 27.67 25.11 3.41
C GLU A 28 26.46 25.12 2.46
N THR A 29 25.79 26.26 2.44
CA THR A 29 24.70 26.59 1.53
C THR A 29 25.28 26.94 0.16
N THR A 30 25.08 26.08 -0.84
CA THR A 30 25.44 26.41 -2.23
C THR A 30 24.20 26.57 -3.09
N SER A 31 24.12 27.77 -3.66
CA SER A 31 23.11 28.33 -4.54
C SER A 31 22.67 27.40 -5.68
N LEU A 32 21.36 27.28 -5.84
CA LEU A 32 20.67 26.60 -6.94
C LEU A 32 20.86 27.37 -8.25
N HIS A 33 21.84 27.06 -9.08
CA HIS A 33 21.81 27.36 -10.53
C HIS A 33 22.55 26.25 -11.30
N ASN A 34 21.88 25.73 -12.34
CA ASN A 34 22.37 24.83 -13.39
C ASN A 34 22.50 23.33 -13.08
N LEU A 35 21.37 22.62 -13.15
CA LEU A 35 21.32 21.35 -13.86
C LEU A 35 20.22 21.44 -14.92
N ARG A 36 20.65 21.67 -16.17
CA ARG A 36 19.82 21.58 -17.36
C ARG A 36 19.98 20.17 -17.91
N SER A 37 18.93 19.37 -17.79
CA SER A 37 18.77 18.10 -18.50
C SER A 37 17.33 18.07 -19.00
N THR A 38 17.17 17.97 -20.31
CA THR A 38 15.89 17.74 -21.02
C THR A 38 16.13 16.60 -22.02
N PRO A 39 15.09 15.92 -22.55
CA PRO A 39 13.68 15.85 -22.17
C PRO A 39 13.17 14.39 -22.09
N ASP A 40 11.89 14.24 -21.73
CA ASP A 40 10.97 13.12 -22.04
C ASP A 40 10.40 12.35 -20.83
N SER A 41 9.07 12.49 -20.70
CA SER A 41 8.11 11.61 -20.01
C SER A 41 7.93 11.71 -18.49
N CYS A 42 7.82 12.92 -17.94
CA CYS A 42 6.86 13.16 -16.86
C CYS A 42 5.62 13.80 -17.49
N PRO A 43 4.51 13.09 -17.73
CA PRO A 43 3.30 13.76 -18.13
C PRO A 43 2.85 14.61 -16.95
N HIS A 44 3.10 15.90 -17.10
CA HIS A 44 2.36 17.04 -16.58
C HIS A 44 1.25 16.69 -15.59
N LEU A 45 1.39 17.26 -14.38
CA LEU A 45 0.31 17.76 -13.53
C LEU A 45 -1.06 17.53 -14.17
N PHE A 46 -1.68 16.38 -13.87
CA PHE A 46 -2.97 15.99 -14.43
C PHE A 46 -3.96 17.10 -14.08
N LYS A 47 -4.23 18.00 -15.04
CA LYS A 47 -5.43 18.81 -15.02
C LYS A 47 -6.54 17.82 -15.32
N VAL A 48 -7.07 17.18 -14.28
CA VAL A 48 -8.34 16.47 -14.38
C VAL A 48 -9.33 17.51 -14.92
N PRO A 49 -9.83 17.36 -16.16
CA PRO A 49 -10.83 18.27 -16.66
C PRO A 49 -12.08 17.96 -15.85
N ILE A 50 -12.34 18.75 -14.82
CA ILE A 50 -13.54 18.64 -13.99
C ILE A 50 -14.69 19.25 -14.80
N THR A 51 -15.05 18.59 -15.91
CA THR A 51 -16.19 18.96 -16.74
C THR A 51 -17.38 18.13 -16.31
N GLY A 52 -18.10 18.64 -15.31
CA GLY A 52 -19.23 17.96 -14.68
C GLY A 52 -19.05 17.88 -13.17
N TYR A 53 -19.08 19.04 -12.51
CA TYR A 53 -19.10 19.12 -11.06
C TYR A 53 -20.53 18.77 -10.61
N ASP A 54 -20.74 17.54 -10.14
CA ASP A 54 -21.83 17.29 -9.22
C ASP A 54 -21.40 17.91 -7.88
N SER A 55 -22.17 18.88 -7.37
CA SER A 55 -21.76 19.72 -6.24
C SER A 55 -21.59 18.96 -4.92
N ASP A 56 -21.98 17.69 -4.92
CA ASP A 56 -22.12 16.87 -3.74
C ASP A 56 -20.96 15.88 -3.58
N LEU A 57 -20.07 15.76 -4.59
CA LEU A 57 -18.93 14.85 -4.54
C LEU A 57 -17.67 15.53 -4.00
N THR A 58 -16.94 14.80 -3.16
CA THR A 58 -15.62 15.19 -2.69
C THR A 58 -14.59 15.11 -3.82
N LEU A 59 -13.45 15.78 -3.64
CA LEU A 59 -12.30 15.67 -4.57
C LEU A 59 -11.85 14.20 -4.72
N LYS A 60 -11.88 13.42 -3.63
CA LYS A 60 -11.50 12.01 -3.62
C LYS A 60 -12.43 11.19 -4.54
N GLU A 61 -13.73 11.37 -4.39
CA GLU A 61 -14.74 10.65 -5.19
C GLU A 61 -14.67 11.05 -6.66
N THR A 62 -14.49 12.35 -6.93
CA THR A 62 -14.29 12.87 -8.29
C THR A 62 -13.09 12.19 -8.95
N LEU A 63 -11.96 12.10 -8.25
CA LEU A 63 -10.77 11.42 -8.74
C LEU A 63 -10.99 9.92 -8.94
N ALA A 64 -11.68 9.26 -8.01
CA ALA A 64 -11.99 7.84 -8.11
C ALA A 64 -12.81 7.55 -9.38
N ILE A 65 -13.87 8.31 -9.61
CA ILE A 65 -14.76 8.19 -10.77
C ILE A 65 -14.02 8.50 -12.09
N SER A 66 -13.11 9.48 -12.09
CA SER A 66 -12.43 9.90 -13.32
C SER A 66 -11.20 9.06 -13.68
N CYS A 67 -10.48 8.57 -12.67
CA CYS A 67 -9.12 8.03 -12.84
C CYS A 67 -9.01 6.52 -12.61
N LEU A 68 -9.92 5.90 -11.85
CA LEU A 68 -9.86 4.45 -11.64
C LEU A 68 -10.53 3.72 -12.81
N GLU A 69 -9.79 2.80 -13.41
CA GLU A 69 -10.21 2.00 -14.56
C GLU A 69 -9.65 0.58 -14.39
N GLY A 70 -10.40 -0.44 -14.86
CA GLY A 70 -10.01 -1.85 -14.76
C GLY A 70 -10.64 -2.59 -13.57
N HIS A 71 -10.01 -3.70 -13.18
CA HIS A 71 -10.44 -4.56 -12.09
C HIS A 71 -9.73 -4.20 -10.79
N GLY A 72 -10.47 -3.76 -9.77
CA GLY A 72 -9.90 -3.33 -8.51
C GLY A 72 -10.46 -4.04 -7.30
N VAL A 73 -9.77 -3.88 -6.18
CA VAL A 73 -10.22 -4.32 -4.86
C VAL A 73 -10.33 -3.14 -3.90
N GLU A 74 -11.42 -3.07 -3.14
CA GLU A 74 -11.54 -2.15 -2.01
C GLU A 74 -11.45 -2.91 -0.69
N PHE A 75 -10.49 -2.50 0.15
CA PHE A 75 -10.27 -3.05 1.48
C PHE A 75 -11.04 -2.25 2.54
N GLY A 76 -11.83 -2.97 3.35
CA GLY A 76 -12.59 -2.38 4.45
C GLY A 76 -13.69 -1.40 4.03
N PRO A 77 -14.57 -1.72 3.06
CA PRO A 77 -15.60 -0.79 2.59
C PRO A 77 -16.66 -0.46 3.66
N LEU A 78 -16.91 -1.39 4.59
CA LEU A 78 -17.96 -1.35 5.62
C LEU A 78 -19.26 -0.68 5.12
N ASN A 79 -19.56 0.52 5.59
CA ASN A 79 -20.80 1.24 5.27
C ASN A 79 -20.58 2.45 4.34
N ASN A 80 -19.36 2.67 3.85
CA ASN A 80 -19.01 3.84 3.05
C ASN A 80 -17.97 3.49 1.96
N PRO A 81 -18.32 2.58 1.02
CA PRO A 81 -17.45 2.24 -0.10
C PRO A 81 -17.18 3.47 -0.98
N LEU A 82 -16.01 3.53 -1.61
CA LEU A 82 -15.68 4.62 -2.52
C LEU A 82 -16.46 4.47 -3.83
N PRO A 83 -17.27 5.47 -4.24
CA PRO A 83 -17.93 5.41 -5.54
C PRO A 83 -16.87 5.40 -6.67
N VAL A 84 -17.06 4.48 -7.61
CA VAL A 84 -16.27 4.37 -8.84
C VAL A 84 -17.20 4.41 -10.04
N ASN A 85 -16.65 4.68 -11.23
CA ASN A 85 -17.43 4.64 -12.46
C ASN A 85 -17.66 3.18 -12.91
N PRO A 86 -18.92 2.67 -12.89
CA PRO A 86 -19.20 1.27 -13.22
C PRO A 86 -18.98 0.93 -14.69
N GLU A 87 -18.89 1.91 -15.58
CA GLU A 87 -18.56 1.69 -17.00
C GLU A 87 -17.06 1.48 -17.24
N LYS A 88 -16.22 1.91 -16.29
CA LYS A 88 -14.75 1.91 -16.41
C LYS A 88 -14.07 0.94 -15.46
N ALA A 89 -14.68 0.70 -14.30
CA ALA A 89 -14.09 -0.08 -13.23
C ALA A 89 -15.07 -1.08 -12.64
N THR A 90 -14.54 -2.24 -12.26
CA THR A 90 -15.24 -3.28 -11.49
C THR A 90 -14.54 -3.46 -10.15
N LEU A 91 -15.29 -3.60 -9.06
CA LEU A 91 -14.75 -3.76 -7.72
C LEU A 91 -15.08 -5.14 -7.14
N VAL A 92 -14.10 -5.68 -6.44
CA VAL A 92 -14.25 -6.74 -5.45
C VAL A 92 -14.09 -6.13 -4.07
N TYR A 93 -14.97 -6.48 -3.13
CA TYR A 93 -14.89 -6.02 -1.76
C TYR A 93 -14.19 -7.05 -0.88
N ALA A 94 -13.21 -6.60 -0.10
CA ALA A 94 -12.46 -7.46 0.79
C ALA A 94 -12.40 -6.88 2.20
N ASP A 95 -12.72 -7.71 3.19
CA ASP A 95 -12.67 -7.33 4.60
C ASP A 95 -12.23 -8.53 5.45
N ARG A 96 -11.87 -8.30 6.70
CA ARG A 96 -11.54 -9.36 7.66
C ARG A 96 -12.78 -10.03 8.24
N LEU A 97 -13.91 -9.35 8.21
CA LEU A 97 -15.18 -9.79 8.79
C LEU A 97 -16.26 -9.84 7.72
N SER A 98 -17.07 -10.89 7.72
CA SER A 98 -18.37 -10.87 7.05
C SER A 98 -19.29 -9.83 7.70
N LYS A 99 -20.36 -9.44 7.00
CA LYS A 99 -21.36 -8.52 7.56
C LYS A 99 -21.96 -9.06 8.85
N GLU A 100 -22.30 -10.36 8.89
CA GLU A 100 -22.86 -10.98 10.08
C GLU A 100 -21.89 -10.91 11.27
N GLU A 101 -20.61 -11.19 11.04
CA GLU A 101 -19.58 -11.11 12.08
C GLU A 101 -19.37 -9.66 12.55
N ALA A 102 -19.37 -8.69 11.64
CA ALA A 102 -19.29 -7.28 11.98
C ALA A 102 -20.47 -6.83 12.86
N LEU A 103 -21.70 -7.22 12.51
CA LEU A 103 -22.91 -6.91 13.29
C LEU A 103 -22.99 -7.65 14.64
N ALA A 104 -22.30 -8.78 14.76
CA ALA A 104 -22.18 -9.52 16.01
C ALA A 104 -21.15 -8.87 16.95
N LEU A 105 -20.01 -8.44 16.41
CA LEU A 105 -18.93 -7.79 17.15
C LEU A 105 -19.24 -6.34 17.51
N PHE A 106 -19.96 -5.63 16.64
CA PHE A 106 -20.34 -4.22 16.79
C PHE A 106 -21.87 -4.07 16.67
N PRO A 107 -22.63 -4.40 17.73
CA PRO A 107 -24.09 -4.32 17.72
C PRO A 107 -24.65 -2.93 17.37
N GLU A 108 -23.88 -1.86 17.62
CA GLU A 108 -24.19 -0.49 17.25
C GLU A 108 -24.34 -0.27 15.73
N LEU A 109 -23.74 -1.14 14.91
CA LEU A 109 -23.85 -1.07 13.45
C LEU A 109 -25.20 -1.60 12.93
N ARG A 110 -26.02 -2.22 13.79
CA ARG A 110 -27.32 -2.81 13.38
C ARG A 110 -28.27 -1.78 12.80
N ASP A 111 -28.23 -0.54 13.29
CA ASP A 111 -29.08 0.55 12.79
C ASP A 111 -28.75 0.92 11.33
N ILE A 112 -27.50 0.67 10.91
CA ILE A 112 -27.03 0.91 9.55
C ILE A 112 -26.77 -0.38 8.78
N ALA A 113 -27.25 -1.53 9.26
CA ALA A 113 -26.97 -2.84 8.68
C ALA A 113 -27.32 -2.92 7.17
N GLN A 114 -28.35 -2.21 6.73
CA GLN A 114 -28.74 -2.14 5.32
C GLN A 114 -27.68 -1.49 4.42
N ASN A 115 -26.84 -0.62 4.98
CA ASN A 115 -25.79 0.11 4.25
C ASN A 115 -24.42 -0.58 4.35
N ILE A 116 -24.28 -1.61 5.18
CA ILE A 116 -23.04 -2.39 5.27
C ILE A 116 -22.93 -3.31 4.06
N VAL A 117 -21.82 -3.15 3.34
CA VAL A 117 -21.39 -3.95 2.20
C VAL A 117 -21.02 -5.36 2.69
N GLU A 118 -21.48 -6.38 1.97
CA GLU A 118 -21.00 -7.75 2.14
C GLU A 118 -19.68 -7.90 1.36
N PRO A 119 -18.56 -8.28 2.00
CA PRO A 119 -17.32 -8.54 1.29
C PRO A 119 -17.42 -9.79 0.41
N ASP A 120 -16.88 -9.73 -0.80
CA ASP A 120 -16.68 -10.87 -1.67
C ASP A 120 -15.54 -11.79 -1.18
N LEU A 121 -14.54 -11.20 -0.51
CA LEU A 121 -13.36 -11.90 0.00
C LEU A 121 -13.19 -11.64 1.51
N ILE A 122 -13.05 -12.72 2.28
CA ILE A 122 -12.67 -12.65 3.68
C ILE A 122 -11.16 -12.85 3.82
N VAL A 123 -10.45 -11.84 4.31
CA VAL A 123 -8.98 -11.80 4.33
C VAL A 123 -8.46 -11.36 5.69
N ASP A 124 -7.56 -12.15 6.29
CA ASP A 124 -6.78 -11.67 7.43
C ASP A 124 -5.60 -10.81 6.94
N PHE A 125 -5.78 -9.50 6.99
CA PHE A 125 -4.76 -8.53 6.57
C PHE A 125 -3.50 -8.49 7.46
N ASN A 126 -3.49 -9.20 8.59
CA ASN A 126 -2.30 -9.37 9.42
C ASN A 126 -1.52 -10.65 9.09
N ASP A 127 -2.06 -11.51 8.24
CA ASP A 127 -1.37 -12.69 7.73
C ASP A 127 -0.74 -12.41 6.37
N LEU A 128 0.59 -12.59 6.29
CA LEU A 128 1.33 -12.38 5.05
C LEU A 128 0.92 -13.39 3.96
N GLN A 129 0.56 -14.61 4.32
CA GLN A 129 0.15 -15.62 3.33
C GLN A 129 -1.20 -15.26 2.70
N ALA A 130 -2.18 -14.87 3.52
CA ALA A 130 -3.46 -14.35 3.04
C ALA A 130 -3.29 -13.15 2.10
N LEU A 131 -2.42 -12.19 2.46
CA LEU A 131 -2.10 -11.05 1.60
C LEU A 131 -1.41 -11.44 0.28
N THR A 132 -0.51 -12.42 0.32
CA THR A 132 0.16 -12.91 -0.89
C THR A 132 -0.85 -13.62 -1.80
N ALA A 133 -1.81 -14.36 -1.24
CA ALA A 133 -2.82 -15.06 -2.00
C ALA A 133 -3.76 -14.12 -2.77
N LEU A 134 -3.97 -12.89 -2.29
CA LEU A 134 -4.75 -11.86 -3.00
C LEU A 134 -4.14 -11.48 -4.35
N GLY A 135 -2.82 -11.60 -4.49
CA GLY A 135 -2.16 -11.27 -5.75
C GLY A 135 -2.56 -12.17 -6.92
N ASN A 136 -3.00 -13.41 -6.65
CA ASN A 136 -3.54 -14.31 -7.68
C ASN A 136 -4.82 -13.78 -8.37
N HIS A 137 -5.47 -12.75 -7.82
CA HIS A 137 -6.71 -12.19 -8.35
C HIS A 137 -6.48 -11.08 -9.39
N GLU A 138 -5.23 -10.74 -9.71
CA GLU A 138 -4.83 -9.76 -10.75
C GLU A 138 -5.66 -8.46 -10.68
N PHE A 139 -5.35 -7.60 -9.70
CA PHE A 139 -5.99 -6.29 -9.56
C PHE A 139 -5.15 -5.19 -10.25
N ASP A 140 -5.80 -4.34 -11.03
CA ASP A 140 -5.23 -3.15 -11.67
C ASP A 140 -5.02 -2.00 -10.67
N PHE A 141 -5.88 -1.91 -9.65
CA PHE A 141 -5.79 -0.90 -8.60
C PHE A 141 -6.34 -1.39 -7.25
N ILE A 142 -5.94 -0.70 -6.18
CA ILE A 142 -6.34 -1.00 -4.80
C ILE A 142 -6.87 0.27 -4.15
N ILE A 143 -8.03 0.16 -3.50
CA ILE A 143 -8.60 1.20 -2.64
C ILE A 143 -8.43 0.76 -1.18
N ALA A 144 -7.83 1.60 -0.35
CA ALA A 144 -7.61 1.36 1.08
C ALA A 144 -7.93 2.62 1.89
N ASN A 145 -9.15 3.13 1.73
CA ASN A 145 -9.62 4.35 2.39
C ASN A 145 -9.87 4.11 3.87
N HIS A 146 -9.29 4.96 4.71
CA HIS A 146 -9.45 4.88 6.17
C HIS A 146 -9.17 3.49 6.77
N PHE A 147 -8.40 2.67 6.07
CA PHE A 147 -8.20 1.27 6.38
C PHE A 147 -6.82 1.01 6.97
N ILE A 148 -5.78 1.58 6.35
CA ILE A 148 -4.38 1.30 6.69
C ILE A 148 -4.06 1.70 8.13
N GLU A 149 -4.70 2.76 8.65
CA GLU A 149 -4.55 3.21 10.03
C GLU A 149 -5.06 2.22 11.09
N HIS A 150 -5.95 1.30 10.70
CA HIS A 150 -6.52 0.30 11.61
C HIS A 150 -5.76 -1.03 11.59
N LEU A 151 -4.74 -1.16 10.74
CA LEU A 151 -3.92 -2.37 10.65
C LEU A 151 -2.97 -2.49 11.84
N VAL A 152 -2.80 -3.71 12.35
CA VAL A 152 -1.82 -4.00 13.41
C VAL A 152 -0.40 -3.77 12.92
N ASN A 153 -0.15 -4.08 11.64
CA ASN A 153 1.16 -3.90 11.00
C ASN A 153 1.05 -3.38 9.56
N PRO A 154 0.94 -2.04 9.35
CA PRO A 154 0.77 -1.45 8.02
C PRO A 154 1.98 -1.67 7.09
N ILE A 155 3.19 -1.87 7.65
CA ILE A 155 4.39 -2.16 6.84
C ILE A 155 4.32 -3.58 6.27
N GLN A 156 3.87 -4.55 7.06
CA GLN A 156 3.68 -5.92 6.57
C GLN A 156 2.60 -5.98 5.48
N PHE A 157 1.51 -5.22 5.65
CA PHE A 157 0.46 -5.12 4.65
C PHE A 157 0.99 -4.67 3.28
N SER A 158 1.67 -3.53 3.24
CA SER A 158 2.26 -3.02 1.99
C SER A 158 3.28 -3.97 1.35
N ARG A 159 4.07 -4.69 2.16
CA ARG A 159 4.99 -5.73 1.65
C ARG A 159 4.23 -6.91 1.05
N GLY A 160 3.18 -7.39 1.70
CA GLY A 160 2.37 -8.51 1.22
C GLY A 160 1.79 -8.27 -0.17
N LEU A 161 1.31 -7.05 -0.43
CA LEU A 161 0.82 -6.65 -1.75
C LEU A 161 1.94 -6.57 -2.81
N GLN A 162 3.15 -6.16 -2.43
CA GLN A 162 4.30 -6.06 -3.35
C GLN A 162 4.90 -7.42 -3.72
N TYR A 163 4.86 -8.38 -2.80
CA TYR A 163 5.49 -9.70 -2.99
C TYR A 163 4.97 -10.46 -4.21
N ASP A 164 3.78 -10.12 -4.70
CA ASP A 164 3.19 -10.76 -5.87
C ASP A 164 3.56 -10.09 -7.20
N THR A 165 3.80 -8.77 -7.19
CA THR A 165 4.17 -8.01 -8.39
C THR A 165 5.56 -8.42 -8.94
N GLU A 166 6.45 -8.95 -8.09
CA GLU A 166 7.83 -9.31 -8.46
C GLU A 166 8.00 -10.76 -8.96
N ARG A 167 6.98 -11.64 -8.85
CA ARG A 167 7.05 -13.04 -9.33
C ARG A 167 6.12 -13.37 -10.50
N GLY A 168 5.27 -12.43 -10.92
CA GLY A 168 4.24 -12.63 -11.95
C GLY A 168 4.40 -11.80 -13.23
N ARG A 169 5.63 -11.55 -13.71
CA ARG A 169 5.89 -11.09 -15.09
C ARG A 169 6.99 -11.89 -15.75
#